data_AF-A0A662CM69-F1
#
_entry.id   AF-A0A662CM69-F1
#
_cell.length_a   1.000
_cell.length_b   1.000
_cell.length_c   1.000
_cell.angle_alpha   90.00
_cell.angle_beta   90.00
_cell.angle_gamma   90.00
#
_symmetry.space_group_name_H-M   'P 1'
#
loop_
_entity.id
_entity.type
_entity.pdbx_description
1 polymer ?
#
loop_
_entity_poly.entity_id
_entity_poly.type
_entity_poly.pdbx_seq_one_letter_code
_entity_poly.pdbx_strand_id
1 'polypeptide(L)'
;MDFLTLVSDICEVICTHTSLKRGVRAVLSLLVENLSLEGACLFLSRGRVYVWPDGADFHEYRKALEGESAGGTEVFPLPKLRGEGKGFLVVKKQDFSLEDERVLEVVARQLGQFLRHVRVQRELKTGARLLLDLYSAGRDLGSVLDRNGLAQKLAEYAREFSEADLVSV
;
A
#
# COMPACT_ATOMS: atom_id res chain seq x y z
N MET A 1 8.63 -26.25 1.15
CA MET A 1 7.87 -25.72 0.00
C MET A 1 8.89 -25.27 -1.05
N ASP A 2 8.65 -25.48 -2.35
CA ASP A 2 9.56 -25.00 -3.41
C ASP A 2 9.43 -23.47 -3.59
N PHE A 3 10.53 -22.78 -3.91
CA PHE A 3 10.61 -21.34 -4.17
C PHE A 3 9.49 -20.85 -5.08
N LEU A 4 9.21 -21.60 -6.16
CA LEU A 4 8.17 -21.26 -7.13
C LEU A 4 6.77 -21.30 -6.53
N THR A 5 6.53 -22.18 -5.56
CA THR A 5 5.23 -22.30 -4.89
C THR A 5 5.00 -21.10 -3.98
N LEU A 6 5.98 -20.73 -3.15
CA LEU A 6 5.87 -19.56 -2.28
C LEU A 6 5.66 -18.26 -3.08
N VAL A 7 6.39 -18.10 -4.19
CA VAL A 7 6.20 -16.94 -5.09
C VAL A 7 4.81 -16.96 -5.72
N SER A 8 4.31 -18.13 -6.13
CA SER A 8 2.95 -18.27 -6.69
C SER A 8 1.88 -17.88 -5.66
N ASP A 9 1.98 -18.36 -4.42
CA ASP A 9 1.02 -18.06 -3.36
C ASP A 9 1.01 -16.57 -3.00
N ILE A 10 2.19 -15.95 -2.97
CA ILE A 10 2.31 -14.50 -2.77
C ILE A 10 1.67 -13.75 -3.95
N CYS A 11 1.89 -14.18 -5.20
CA CYS A 11 1.24 -13.60 -6.37
C CYS A 11 -0.28 -13.74 -6.30
N GLU A 12 -0.80 -14.87 -5.84
CA GLU A 12 -2.24 -15.08 -5.65
C GLU A 12 -2.81 -14.11 -4.60
N VAL A 13 -2.16 -13.97 -3.45
CA VAL A 13 -2.55 -13.00 -2.41
C VAL A 13 -2.57 -11.59 -2.98
N ILE A 14 -1.53 -11.21 -3.73
CA ILE A 14 -1.39 -9.90 -4.37
C ILE A 14 -2.52 -9.62 -5.38
N CYS A 15 -2.91 -10.62 -6.16
CA CYS A 15 -3.96 -10.50 -7.17
C CYS A 15 -5.38 -10.49 -6.57
N THR A 16 -5.59 -11.16 -5.44
CA THR A 16 -6.92 -11.35 -4.84
C THR A 16 -7.29 -10.31 -3.79
N HIS A 17 -6.31 -9.69 -3.13
CA HIS A 17 -6.57 -8.77 -2.01
C HIS A 17 -6.69 -7.30 -2.45
N THR A 18 -7.87 -6.73 -2.23
CA THR A 18 -8.12 -5.29 -2.46
C THR A 18 -7.70 -4.39 -1.29
N SER A 19 -7.49 -4.98 -0.11
CA SER A 19 -7.06 -4.27 1.09
C SER A 19 -5.56 -4.44 1.33
N LEU A 20 -4.83 -3.32 1.29
CA LEU A 20 -3.40 -3.24 1.60
C LEU A 20 -3.05 -3.96 2.92
N LYS A 21 -3.80 -3.69 4.00
CA LYS A 21 -3.53 -4.25 5.32
C LYS A 21 -3.70 -5.78 5.35
N ARG A 22 -4.71 -6.31 4.67
CA ARG A 22 -4.98 -7.75 4.63
C ARG A 22 -3.97 -8.48 3.75
N GLY A 23 -3.71 -7.95 2.55
CA GLY A 23 -2.72 -8.53 1.63
C GLY A 23 -1.31 -8.57 2.24
N VAL A 24 -0.84 -7.46 2.83
CA VAL A 24 0.48 -7.45 3.50
C VAL A 24 0.55 -8.46 4.64
N ARG A 25 -0.48 -8.56 5.49
CA ARG A 25 -0.50 -9.55 6.58
C ARG A 25 -0.46 -10.98 6.06
N ALA A 26 -1.21 -11.29 5.00
CA ALA A 26 -1.19 -12.62 4.39
C ALA A 26 0.19 -12.95 3.79
N VAL A 27 0.82 -12.01 3.07
CA VAL A 27 2.19 -12.20 2.56
C VAL A 27 3.20 -12.39 3.69
N LEU A 28 3.14 -11.58 4.75
CA LEU A 28 4.03 -11.74 5.91
C LEU A 28 3.80 -13.08 6.62
N SER A 29 2.56 -13.57 6.70
CA SER A 29 2.27 -14.89 7.28
C SER A 29 2.89 -16.02 6.45
N LEU A 30 2.74 -15.98 5.13
CA LEU A 30 3.36 -16.95 4.22
C LEU A 30 4.88 -16.96 4.31
N LEU A 31 5.49 -15.78 4.42
CA LEU A 31 6.93 -15.62 4.61
C LEU A 31 7.41 -16.30 5.91
N VAL A 32 6.73 -16.04 7.03
CA VAL A 32 7.06 -16.64 8.34
C VAL A 32 6.92 -18.16 8.30
N GLU A 33 5.79 -18.66 7.78
CA GLU A 33 5.51 -20.09 7.74
C GLU A 33 6.52 -20.87 6.90
N ASN A 34 6.98 -20.29 5.77
CA ASN A 34 7.82 -21.01 4.81
C ASN A 34 9.31 -20.77 4.97
N LEU A 35 9.72 -19.60 5.48
CA LEU A 35 11.13 -19.23 5.66
C LEU A 35 11.54 -19.19 7.13
N SER A 36 10.64 -19.59 8.06
CA SER A 36 10.86 -19.54 9.51
C SER A 36 11.31 -18.16 10.02
N LEU A 37 10.87 -17.10 9.34
CA LEU A 37 11.26 -15.73 9.66
C LEU A 37 10.62 -15.31 10.98
N GLU A 38 11.42 -14.88 11.95
CA GLU A 38 10.88 -14.22 13.14
C GLU A 38 10.70 -12.71 12.92
N GLY A 39 9.51 -12.21 13.30
CA GLY A 39 9.26 -10.77 13.43
C GLY A 39 9.53 -9.98 12.15
N ALA A 40 8.67 -10.13 11.15
CA ALA A 40 8.75 -9.39 9.89
C ALA A 40 7.94 -8.09 9.95
N CYS A 41 8.54 -6.99 9.51
CA CYS A 41 7.91 -5.67 9.52
C CYS A 41 8.06 -4.96 8.17
N LEU A 42 6.99 -4.34 7.69
CA LEU A 42 6.99 -3.52 6.49
C LEU A 42 6.84 -2.05 6.86
N PHE A 43 7.81 -1.24 6.44
CA PHE A 43 7.79 0.21 6.60
C PHE A 43 7.53 0.88 5.26
N LEU A 44 6.53 1.76 5.25
CA LEU A 44 6.22 2.62 4.12
C LEU A 44 6.45 4.08 4.50
N SER A 45 7.06 4.85 3.60
CA SER A 45 7.24 6.29 3.79
C SER A 45 5.91 6.98 4.09
N ARG A 46 5.90 7.99 4.98
CA ARG A 46 4.70 8.72 5.47
C ARG A 46 3.84 7.95 6.49
N GLY A 47 4.46 7.11 7.32
CA GLY A 47 3.90 6.73 8.63
C GLY A 47 3.01 5.49 8.66
N ARG A 48 3.00 4.66 7.62
CA ARG A 48 2.32 3.35 7.67
C ARG A 48 3.33 2.25 7.94
N VAL A 49 3.17 1.62 9.10
CA VAL A 49 3.94 0.45 9.51
C VAL A 49 2.99 -0.73 9.58
N TYR A 50 3.37 -1.83 8.93
CA TYR A 50 2.67 -3.10 9.02
C TYR A 50 3.58 -4.09 9.72
N VAL A 51 3.25 -4.39 10.97
CA VAL A 51 4.03 -5.27 11.83
C VAL A 51 3.38 -6.66 11.83
N TRP A 52 4.18 -7.71 11.77
CA TRP A 52 3.74 -9.07 12.00
C TRP A 52 4.78 -9.88 12.81
N PRO A 53 4.36 -10.61 13.85
CA PRO A 53 3.02 -10.67 14.43
C PRO A 53 2.60 -9.32 15.07
N ASP A 54 1.28 -9.11 15.22
CA ASP A 54 0.76 -7.93 15.93
C ASP A 54 1.36 -7.90 17.35
N GLY A 55 2.05 -6.81 17.71
CA GLY A 55 2.69 -6.65 19.03
C GLY A 55 4.22 -6.77 19.05
N ALA A 56 4.89 -7.02 17.91
CA ALA A 56 6.34 -6.93 17.86
C ALA A 56 6.85 -5.50 18.14
N ASP A 57 7.95 -5.39 18.88
CA ASP A 57 8.57 -4.09 19.21
C ASP A 57 9.12 -3.43 17.95
N PHE A 58 8.46 -2.37 17.49
CA PHE A 58 8.87 -1.66 16.28
C PHE A 58 10.15 -0.81 16.47
N HIS A 59 10.59 -0.58 17.71
CA HIS A 59 11.66 0.36 18.02
C HIS A 59 13.01 -0.13 17.50
N GLU A 60 13.29 -1.43 17.60
CA GLU A 60 14.48 -2.08 17.02
C GLU A 60 14.52 -1.92 15.50
N TYR A 61 13.39 -2.13 14.81
CA TYR A 61 13.32 -2.02 13.35
C TYR A 61 13.46 -0.58 12.85
N ARG A 62 12.98 0.41 13.61
CA ARG A 62 13.17 1.82 13.28
C ARG A 62 14.66 2.20 13.33
N LYS A 63 15.39 1.74 14.35
CA LYS A 63 16.84 1.94 14.47
C LYS A 63 17.59 1.36 13.27
N ALA A 64 17.19 0.16 12.82
CA ALA A 64 17.76 -0.46 11.62
C ALA A 64 17.61 0.41 10.37
N LEU A 65 16.46 1.08 10.20
CA LEU A 65 16.20 1.99 9.09
C LEU A 65 16.98 3.30 9.18
N GLU A 66 17.24 3.78 10.39
CA GLU A 66 18.02 4.99 10.68
C GLU A 66 19.53 4.74 10.56
N GLY A 67 19.95 3.50 10.27
CA GLY A 67 21.35 3.11 10.12
C GLY A 67 22.06 2.93 11.46
N GLU A 68 21.32 2.96 12.57
CA GLU A 68 21.84 2.56 13.87
C GLU A 68 22.07 1.05 13.90
N SER A 69 23.01 0.60 14.73
CA SER A 69 23.30 -0.84 14.89
C SER A 69 22.15 -1.52 15.63
N ALA A 70 21.09 -1.85 14.90
CA ALA A 70 20.05 -2.77 15.31
C ALA A 70 20.57 -4.19 15.11
N GLY A 71 21.44 -4.62 16.03
CA GLY A 71 22.04 -5.95 16.01
C GLY A 71 20.98 -7.01 15.75
N GLY A 72 21.18 -7.80 14.69
CA GLY A 72 20.26 -8.87 14.37
C GLY A 72 19.03 -8.46 13.55
N THR A 73 19.11 -7.47 12.66
CA THR A 73 18.04 -7.17 11.67
C THR A 73 18.60 -6.99 10.26
N GLU A 74 17.83 -7.35 9.24
CA GLU A 74 18.15 -7.14 7.83
C GLU A 74 17.08 -6.29 7.14
N VAL A 75 17.52 -5.41 6.24
CA VAL A 75 16.68 -4.42 5.56
C VAL A 75 16.71 -4.67 4.06
N PHE A 76 15.56 -5.04 3.52
CA PHE A 76 15.35 -5.26 2.09
C PHE A 76 14.61 -4.06 1.49
N PRO A 77 15.24 -3.29 0.60
CA PRO A 77 14.61 -2.13 -0.01
C PRO A 77 13.49 -2.55 -0.96
N LEU A 78 12.32 -1.94 -0.84
CA LEU A 78 11.26 -2.10 -1.82
C LEU A 78 11.56 -1.25 -3.06
N PRO A 79 11.06 -1.70 -4.23
CA PRO A 79 10.75 -0.92 -5.40
C PRO A 79 10.68 0.59 -5.19
N LYS A 80 11.52 1.46 -5.78
CA LYS A 80 11.16 2.90 -5.79
C LYS A 80 9.76 3.05 -6.39
N LEU A 81 8.82 3.52 -5.58
CA LEU A 81 7.49 3.92 -6.03
C LEU A 81 7.64 5.32 -6.63
N ARG A 82 7.28 5.54 -7.90
CA ARG A 82 7.40 6.87 -8.51
C ARG A 82 6.63 7.88 -7.66
N GLY A 83 7.30 8.94 -7.23
CA GLY A 83 6.70 10.04 -6.46
C GLY A 83 6.52 9.80 -4.96
N GLU A 84 6.86 8.62 -4.43
CA GLU A 84 6.77 8.35 -2.99
C GLU A 84 8.07 7.76 -2.45
N GLY A 85 8.31 7.99 -1.16
CA GLY A 85 9.57 7.68 -0.49
C GLY A 85 9.94 6.20 -0.49
N LYS A 86 11.07 5.91 0.15
CA LYS A 86 11.60 4.55 0.23
C LYS A 86 10.68 3.68 1.10
N GLY A 87 10.31 2.51 0.61
CA GLY A 87 9.69 1.45 1.41
C GLY A 87 10.72 0.37 1.73
N PHE A 88 10.54 -0.32 2.85
CA PHE A 88 11.49 -1.33 3.33
C PHE A 88 10.77 -2.50 3.97
N LEU A 89 11.19 -3.71 3.63
CA LEU A 89 10.89 -4.92 4.38
C LEU A 89 12.04 -5.15 5.36
N VAL A 90 11.75 -5.24 6.64
CA VAL A 90 12.75 -5.45 7.70
C VAL A 90 12.42 -6.74 8.43
N VAL A 91 13.41 -7.61 8.61
CA VAL A 91 13.27 -8.92 9.26
C VAL A 91 14.33 -9.05 10.35
N LYS A 92 14.07 -9.83 11.41
CA LYS A 92 15.12 -10.17 12.37
C LYS A 92 16.08 -11.17 11.74
N LYS A 93 17.37 -10.89 11.83
CA LYS A 93 18.47 -11.72 11.37
C LYS A 93 18.56 -12.95 12.26
N GLN A 94 17.90 -14.02 11.83
CA GLN A 94 18.28 -15.37 12.23
C GLN A 94 19.31 -15.90 11.23
N ASP A 95 19.76 -17.15 11.40
CA ASP A 95 20.70 -17.82 10.49
C ASP A 95 20.05 -18.02 9.10
N PHE A 96 19.91 -16.94 8.32
CA PHE A 96 19.41 -16.99 6.96
C PHE A 96 20.45 -17.63 6.06
N SER A 97 19.97 -18.53 5.22
CA SER A 97 20.76 -18.97 4.09
C SER A 97 20.81 -17.86 3.04
N LEU A 98 21.85 -17.90 2.19
CA LEU A 98 21.91 -17.04 1.00
C LEU A 98 20.72 -17.24 0.06
N GLU A 99 20.03 -18.38 0.15
CA GLU A 99 18.82 -18.66 -0.60
C GLU A 99 17.63 -17.87 -0.02
N ASP A 100 17.48 -17.82 1.30
CA ASP A 100 16.43 -17.04 1.97
C ASP A 100 16.56 -15.55 1.68
N GLU A 101 17.78 -15.00 1.69
CA GLU A 101 18.04 -13.61 1.30
C GLU A 101 17.56 -13.32 -0.14
N ARG A 102 17.80 -14.24 -1.07
CA ARG A 102 17.33 -14.13 -2.47
C ARG A 102 15.81 -14.18 -2.55
N VAL A 103 15.17 -15.06 -1.78
CA VAL A 103 13.71 -15.14 -1.72
C VAL A 103 13.14 -13.83 -1.17
N LEU A 104 13.71 -13.32 -0.08
CA LEU A 104 13.30 -12.06 0.53
C LEU A 104 13.44 -10.87 -0.42
N GLU A 105 14.51 -10.80 -1.22
CA GLU A 105 14.67 -9.76 -2.24
C GLU A 105 13.59 -9.84 -3.33
N VAL A 106 13.29 -11.05 -3.80
CA VAL A 106 12.22 -11.27 -4.79
C VAL A 106 10.86 -10.87 -4.21
N VAL A 107 10.57 -11.27 -2.98
CA VAL A 107 9.30 -10.92 -2.32
C VAL A 107 9.20 -9.42 -2.04
N ALA A 108 10.27 -8.76 -1.61
CA ALA A 108 10.33 -7.31 -1.49
C ALA A 108 9.99 -6.61 -2.83
N ARG A 109 10.47 -7.16 -3.95
CA ARG A 109 10.14 -6.67 -5.29
C ARG A 109 8.66 -6.85 -5.64
N GLN A 110 8.08 -8.01 -5.34
CA GLN A 110 6.66 -8.32 -5.57
C GLN A 110 5.74 -7.45 -4.70
N LEU A 111 6.08 -7.29 -3.41
CA LEU A 111 5.41 -6.36 -2.51
C LEU A 111 5.44 -4.94 -3.07
N GLY A 112 6.59 -4.48 -3.58
CA GLY A 112 6.69 -3.19 -4.26
C GLY A 112 5.71 -3.04 -5.44
N GLN A 113 5.50 -4.11 -6.23
CA GLN A 113 4.50 -4.12 -7.32
C GLN A 113 3.06 -4.08 -6.80
N PHE A 114 2.73 -4.89 -5.80
CA PHE A 114 1.42 -4.90 -5.15
C PHE A 114 1.04 -3.53 -4.60
N LEU A 115 1.96 -2.86 -3.92
CA LEU A 115 1.75 -1.51 -3.38
C LEU A 115 1.39 -0.51 -4.49
N ARG A 116 2.09 -0.57 -5.63
CA ARG A 116 1.74 0.25 -6.81
C ARG A 116 0.35 -0.09 -7.33
N HIS A 117 0.03 -1.37 -7.45
CA HIS A 117 -1.25 -1.82 -7.95
C HIS A 117 -2.41 -1.32 -7.09
N VAL A 118 -2.34 -1.53 -5.77
CA VAL A 118 -3.37 -1.06 -4.82
C VAL A 118 -3.51 0.46 -4.85
N ARG A 119 -2.41 1.19 -5.02
CA ARG A 119 -2.45 2.66 -5.18
C ARG A 119 -3.18 3.06 -6.46
N VAL A 120 -2.80 2.52 -7.60
CA VAL A 120 -3.44 2.81 -8.90
C VAL A 120 -4.93 2.47 -8.84
N GLN A 121 -5.31 1.33 -8.25
CA GLN A 121 -6.72 0.99 -8.06
C GLN A 121 -7.47 2.02 -7.20
N ARG A 122 -6.85 2.55 -6.13
CA ARG A 122 -7.46 3.60 -5.32
C ARG A 122 -7.63 4.89 -6.09
N GLU A 123 -6.61 5.34 -6.82
CA GLU A 123 -6.65 6.54 -7.66
C GLU A 123 -7.74 6.40 -8.73
N LEU A 124 -7.82 5.25 -9.40
CA LEU A 124 -8.87 4.94 -10.37
C LEU A 124 -10.27 4.95 -9.73
N LYS A 125 -10.43 4.35 -8.54
CA LYS A 125 -11.72 4.35 -7.83
C LYS A 125 -12.15 5.76 -7.43
N THR A 126 -11.22 6.59 -6.97
CA THR A 126 -11.48 8.01 -6.66
C THR A 126 -11.86 8.77 -7.93
N GLY A 127 -11.11 8.60 -9.02
CA GLY A 127 -11.40 9.23 -10.31
C GLY A 127 -12.76 8.81 -10.88
N ALA A 128 -13.08 7.51 -10.82
CA ALA A 128 -14.38 6.99 -11.26
C ALA A 128 -15.54 7.58 -10.44
N ARG A 129 -15.36 7.72 -9.12
CA ARG A 129 -16.35 8.37 -8.25
C ARG A 129 -16.53 9.84 -8.62
N LEU A 130 -15.45 10.59 -8.80
CA LEU A 130 -15.51 11.99 -9.22
C LEU A 130 -16.25 12.15 -10.57
N LEU A 131 -16.01 11.25 -11.53
CA LEU A 131 -16.73 11.29 -12.81
C LEU A 131 -18.23 11.02 -12.66
N LEU A 132 -18.62 10.10 -11.77
CA LEU A 132 -20.03 9.84 -11.47
C LEU A 132 -20.70 11.03 -10.77
N ASP A 133 -19.99 11.68 -9.86
CA ASP A 133 -20.48 12.87 -9.16
C ASP A 133 -20.65 14.03 -10.15
N LEU A 134 -19.68 14.26 -11.04
CA LEU A 134 -19.78 15.26 -12.12
C LEU A 134 -20.91 14.96 -13.12
N TYR A 135 -21.09 13.71 -13.50
CA TYR A 135 -22.18 13.30 -14.38
C TYR A 135 -23.54 13.57 -13.74
N SER A 136 -23.69 13.24 -12.46
CA SER A 136 -24.92 13.49 -11.69
C SER A 136 -25.21 14.99 -11.59
N ALA A 137 -24.19 15.80 -11.26
CA ALA A 137 -24.31 17.25 -11.24
C ALA A 137 -24.70 17.82 -12.62
N GLY A 138 -24.08 17.35 -13.71
CA GLY A 138 -24.41 17.76 -15.07
C GLY A 138 -25.85 17.44 -15.46
N ARG A 139 -26.35 16.26 -15.10
CA ARG A 139 -27.75 15.88 -15.30
C ARG A 139 -28.70 16.78 -14.52
N ASP A 140 -28.40 17.04 -13.25
CA ASP A 140 -29.24 17.83 -12.38
C ASP A 140 -29.28 19.30 -12.80
N LEU A 141 -28.16 19.85 -13.28
CA LEU A 141 -28.10 21.18 -13.89
C LEU A 141 -28.86 21.24 -15.21
N GLY A 142 -28.73 20.23 -16.07
CA GLY A 142 -29.45 20.15 -17.34
C GLY A 142 -30.98 20.04 -17.20
N SER A 143 -31.47 19.68 -16.01
CA SER A 143 -32.91 19.63 -15.70
C SER A 143 -33.52 20.97 -15.26
N VAL A 144 -32.70 21.99 -14.99
CA VAL A 144 -33.16 23.30 -14.53
C VAL A 144 -33.37 24.22 -15.73
N LEU A 145 -34.61 24.68 -15.93
CA LEU A 145 -35.00 25.50 -17.07
C LEU A 145 -34.93 27.01 -16.79
N ASP A 146 -34.87 27.42 -15.52
CA ASP A 146 -34.79 28.82 -15.14
C ASP A 146 -33.38 29.25 -14.73
N ARG A 147 -33.02 30.49 -15.08
CA ARG A 147 -31.67 31.02 -14.93
C ARG A 147 -31.23 31.14 -13.46
N ASN A 148 -32.16 31.45 -12.56
CA ASN A 148 -31.86 31.68 -11.14
C ASN A 148 -31.60 30.36 -10.42
N GLY A 149 -32.45 29.34 -10.66
CA GLY A 149 -32.26 27.99 -10.17
C GLY A 149 -30.97 27.35 -10.69
N LEU A 150 -30.60 27.61 -11.96
CA LEU A 150 -29.34 27.12 -12.53
C LEU A 150 -28.13 27.74 -11.84
N ALA A 151 -28.15 29.06 -11.61
CA ALA A 151 -27.06 29.76 -10.93
C ALA A 151 -26.90 29.29 -9.47
N GLN A 152 -28.01 29.03 -8.78
CA GLN A 152 -27.99 28.51 -7.42
C GLN A 152 -27.40 27.09 -7.36
N LYS A 153 -27.87 26.17 -8.20
CA LYS A 153 -27.32 24.80 -8.24
C LYS A 153 -25.84 24.76 -8.66
N LEU A 154 -25.42 25.63 -9.58
CA LEU A 154 -24.01 25.76 -9.94
C LEU A 154 -23.15 26.17 -8.75
N ALA A 155 -23.62 27.12 -7.93
CA ALA A 155 -22.91 27.54 -6.74
C ALA A 155 -22.85 26.43 -5.66
N GLU A 156 -23.90 25.62 -5.54
CA GLU A 156 -23.95 24.46 -4.65
C GLU A 156 -22.92 23.39 -5.06
N TYR A 157 -22.93 22.94 -6.32
CA TYR A 157 -21.94 21.97 -6.79
C TYR A 157 -20.50 22.52 -6.80
N ALA A 158 -20.30 23.80 -7.14
CA ALA A 158 -19.00 24.43 -7.06
C ALA A 158 -18.46 24.42 -5.63
N ARG A 159 -19.32 24.64 -4.63
CA ARG A 159 -18.97 24.51 -3.21
C ARG A 159 -18.63 23.07 -2.86
N GLU A 160 -19.50 22.11 -3.17
CA GLU A 160 -19.29 20.69 -2.89
C GLU A 160 -17.98 20.16 -3.50
N PHE A 161 -17.67 20.50 -4.75
CA PHE A 161 -16.43 20.09 -5.39
C PHE A 161 -15.19 20.86 -4.92
N SER A 162 -15.35 22.07 -4.37
CA SER A 162 -14.25 22.83 -3.77
C SER A 162 -13.92 22.40 -2.33
N GLU A 163 -14.92 21.92 -1.60
CA GLU A 163 -14.79 21.40 -0.22
C GLU A 163 -14.47 19.90 -0.20
N ALA A 164 -14.76 19.17 -1.28
CA ALA A 164 -14.23 17.84 -1.50
C ALA A 164 -12.71 17.96 -1.69
N ASP A 165 -11.96 17.82 -0.59
CA ASP A 165 -10.50 17.82 -0.52
C ASP A 165 -9.90 17.40 -1.86
N LEU A 166 -9.34 18.38 -2.59
CA LEU A 166 -8.36 18.14 -3.63
C LEU A 166 -7.23 17.36 -2.95
N VAL A 167 -7.34 16.03 -3.02
CA VAL A 167 -6.39 15.07 -2.47
C VAL A 167 -5.02 15.49 -2.96
N SER A 168 -4.24 16.08 -2.05
CA SER A 168 -2.87 16.47 -2.26
C SER A 168 -2.12 15.27 -2.84
N VAL A 169 -1.70 15.40 -4.10
CA VAL A 169 -0.76 14.50 -4.78
C VAL A 169 0.59 14.55 -4.07
#